data_AF-A0A482VRK7-F1
#
_entry.id   AF-A0A482VRK7-F1
#
_cell.length_a   1.000
_cell.length_b   1.000
_cell.length_c   1.000
_cell.angle_alpha   90.00
_cell.angle_beta   90.00
_cell.angle_gamma   90.00
#
_symmetry.space_group_name_H-M   'P 1'
#
loop_
_entity.id
_entity.type
_entity.pdbx_description
1 polymer ?
#
loop_
_entity_poly.entity_id
_entity_poly.type
_entity_poly.pdbx_seq_one_letter_code
_entity_poly.pdbx_strand_id
1 'polypeptide(L)'
;MKALCVLTLILAASWATSPLDIFEQWIKFKADFKKQYATPLEEVKRFKIFQANVAEIEQHNEKYARGEVTYTKGINQFGDKTEEEFMAYLNSGKLLKPKVPGKYGKLFVPSDKKPAAEVDWRDK
;
A
#
# COMPACT_ATOMS: atom_id res chain seq x y z
N MET A 1 -4.56 -44.10 -30.76
CA MET A 1 -5.27 -43.03 -30.03
C MET A 1 -4.71 -42.94 -28.62
N LYS A 2 -4.48 -41.71 -28.12
CA LYS A 2 -3.97 -41.35 -26.78
C LYS A 2 -2.43 -41.30 -26.63
N ALA A 3 -1.76 -40.34 -27.27
CA ALA A 3 -0.45 -39.83 -26.82
C ALA A 3 -0.07 -38.53 -27.54
N LEU A 4 -0.96 -37.53 -27.54
CA LEU A 4 -0.67 -36.25 -28.21
C LEU A 4 -1.42 -35.08 -27.53
N CYS A 5 -1.33 -35.00 -26.20
CA CYS A 5 -1.93 -33.89 -25.44
C CYS A 5 -1.08 -33.39 -24.25
N VAL A 6 0.20 -33.77 -24.12
CA VAL A 6 1.00 -33.42 -22.92
C VAL A 6 2.08 -32.36 -23.19
N LEU A 7 2.19 -31.83 -24.41
CA LEU A 7 3.22 -30.84 -24.79
C LEU A 7 2.71 -29.39 -24.96
N THR A 8 1.47 -29.08 -24.57
CA THR A 8 0.88 -27.73 -24.74
C THR A 8 0.42 -27.07 -23.44
N LEU A 9 0.90 -27.52 -22.27
CA LEU A 9 0.49 -27.00 -20.95
C LEU A 9 1.64 -26.39 -20.12
N ILE A 10 2.65 -25.77 -20.76
CA ILE A 10 3.59 -24.86 -20.08
C ILE A 10 3.78 -23.56 -20.90
N LEU A 11 2.71 -23.10 -21.56
CA LEU A 11 2.64 -21.77 -22.17
C LEU A 11 1.34 -21.10 -21.74
N ALA A 12 1.17 -20.95 -20.44
CA ALA A 12 0.11 -20.11 -19.89
C ALA A 12 0.65 -19.38 -18.67
N ALA A 13 0.61 -18.05 -18.77
CA ALA A 13 0.76 -17.07 -17.69
C ALA A 13 2.18 -16.71 -17.22
N SER A 14 3.06 -16.35 -18.16
CA SER A 14 3.87 -15.15 -17.95
C SER A 14 3.15 -13.98 -18.62
N TRP A 15 2.09 -13.46 -18.00
CA TRP A 15 1.75 -12.06 -18.27
C TRP A 15 2.86 -11.24 -17.62
N ALA A 16 3.99 -11.13 -18.31
CA ALA A 16 4.93 -10.07 -18.07
C ALA A 16 4.14 -8.79 -18.37
N THR A 17 3.53 -8.21 -17.34
CA THR A 17 3.09 -6.82 -17.40
C THR A 17 4.33 -6.04 -17.76
N SER A 18 4.42 -5.63 -19.03
CA SER A 18 5.41 -4.65 -19.45
C SER A 18 5.38 -3.52 -18.43
N PRO A 19 6.53 -3.02 -17.96
CA PRO A 19 6.54 -1.87 -17.07
C PRO A 19 5.75 -0.78 -17.78
N LEU A 20 4.56 -0.46 -17.24
CA LEU A 20 3.76 0.65 -17.72
C LEU A 20 4.66 1.88 -17.67
N ASP A 21 4.63 2.68 -18.72
CA ASP A 21 5.36 3.94 -18.73
C ASP A 21 5.03 4.68 -17.43
N ILE A 22 6.04 5.20 -16.73
CA ILE A 22 5.86 5.86 -15.44
C ILE A 22 4.87 7.03 -15.57
N PHE A 23 4.77 7.62 -16.77
CA PHE A 23 3.75 8.60 -17.10
C PHE A 23 2.33 8.00 -17.17
N GLU A 24 2.14 6.82 -17.77
CA GLU A 24 0.85 6.12 -17.75
C GLU A 24 0.43 5.75 -16.33
N GLN A 25 1.37 5.28 -15.50
CA GLN A 25 1.13 5.03 -14.08
C GLN A 25 0.70 6.30 -13.34
N TRP A 26 1.31 7.44 -13.69
CA TRP A 26 0.94 8.74 -13.15
C TRP A 26 -0.45 9.19 -13.56
N ILE A 27 -0.82 9.05 -14.83
CA ILE A 27 -2.18 9.38 -15.31
C ILE A 27 -3.21 8.50 -14.61
N LYS A 28 -2.95 7.20 -14.50
CA LYS A 28 -3.80 6.26 -13.77
C LYS A 28 -3.92 6.63 -12.29
N PHE A 29 -2.80 6.92 -11.63
CA PHE A 29 -2.78 7.35 -10.22
C PHE A 29 -3.63 8.60 -10.00
N LYS A 30 -3.49 9.62 -10.87
CA LYS A 30 -4.30 10.84 -10.76
C LYS A 30 -5.79 10.54 -10.93
N ALA A 31 -6.15 9.66 -11.86
CA ALA A 31 -7.53 9.25 -12.09
C ALA A 31 -8.11 8.45 -10.90
N ASP A 32 -7.41 7.40 -10.49
CA ASP A 32 -7.84 6.47 -9.43
C ASP A 32 -8.02 7.19 -8.08
N PHE A 33 -7.15 8.16 -7.78
CA PHE A 33 -7.17 8.92 -6.52
C PHE A 33 -7.68 10.37 -6.64
N LYS A 34 -8.29 10.72 -7.79
CA LYS A 34 -8.91 12.03 -8.06
C LYS A 34 -7.99 13.22 -7.74
N LYS A 35 -6.72 13.11 -8.12
CA LYS A 35 -5.70 14.12 -7.84
C LYS A 35 -5.87 15.33 -8.74
N GLN A 36 -5.84 16.51 -8.13
CA GLN A 36 -5.82 17.79 -8.81
C GLN A 36 -4.78 18.67 -8.10
N TYR A 37 -3.96 19.36 -8.87
CA TYR A 37 -2.88 20.20 -8.37
C TYR A 37 -3.16 21.65 -8.71
N ALA A 38 -2.80 22.57 -7.81
CA ALA A 38 -3.17 23.97 -7.94
C ALA A 38 -2.41 24.66 -9.08
N THR A 39 -1.19 24.20 -9.38
CA THR A 39 -0.35 24.77 -10.42
C THR A 39 0.39 23.68 -11.21
N PRO A 40 0.77 23.94 -12.48
CA PRO A 40 1.61 23.02 -13.24
C PRO A 40 2.95 22.74 -12.56
N LEU A 41 3.52 23.72 -11.85
CA LEU A 41 4.76 23.54 -11.09
C LEU A 41 4.58 22.56 -9.93
N GLU A 42 3.45 22.64 -9.22
CA GLU A 42 3.11 21.66 -8.19
C GLU A 42 2.93 20.27 -8.80
N GLU A 43 2.24 20.16 -9.94
CA GLU A 43 2.07 18.87 -10.62
C GLU A 43 3.43 18.24 -11.00
N VAL A 44 4.36 19.02 -11.53
CA VAL A 44 5.73 18.55 -11.82
C VAL A 44 6.44 18.09 -10.55
N LYS A 45 6.31 18.83 -9.45
CA LYS A 45 6.87 18.42 -8.15
C LYS A 45 6.26 17.09 -7.70
N ARG A 46 4.94 16.95 -7.77
CA ARG A 46 4.19 15.77 -7.32
C ARG A 46 4.49 14.55 -8.19
N PHE A 47 4.67 14.74 -9.49
CA PHE A 47 5.11 13.70 -10.40
C PHE A 47 6.51 13.19 -10.05
N LYS A 48 7.47 14.08 -9.75
CA LYS A 48 8.82 13.66 -9.31
C LYS A 48 8.78 12.84 -8.02
N ILE A 49 7.95 13.24 -7.06
CA ILE A 49 7.76 12.49 -5.82
C ILE A 49 7.15 11.11 -6.11
N PHE A 50 6.15 11.06 -6.99
CA PHE A 50 5.54 9.82 -7.43
C PHE A 50 6.54 8.87 -8.09
N GLN A 51 7.39 9.36 -8.98
CA GLN A 51 8.45 8.56 -9.60
C GLN A 51 9.37 7.93 -8.55
N ALA A 52 9.81 8.72 -7.56
CA ALA A 52 10.66 8.23 -6.48
C ALA A 52 9.96 7.15 -5.63
N ASN A 53 8.69 7.36 -5.30
CA ASN A 53 7.90 6.39 -4.53
C ASN A 53 7.63 5.10 -5.31
N VAL A 54 7.40 5.17 -6.63
CA VAL A 54 7.25 3.97 -7.47
C VAL A 54 8.55 3.16 -7.49
N ALA A 55 9.70 3.81 -7.67
CA ALA A 55 11.00 3.13 -7.61
C ALA A 55 11.25 2.46 -6.24
N GLU A 56 10.85 3.11 -5.14
CA GLU A 56 10.94 2.53 -3.80
C GLU A 56 10.03 1.30 -3.63
N ILE A 57 8.81 1.35 -4.19
CA ILE A 57 7.87 0.24 -4.19
C ILE A 57 8.45 -0.95 -4.96
N GLU A 58 8.99 -0.72 -6.16
CA GLU A 58 9.62 -1.74 -6.98
C GLU A 58 10.79 -2.40 -6.23
N GLN A 59 11.71 -1.59 -5.70
CA GLN A 59 12.85 -2.09 -4.92
C GLN A 59 12.40 -2.90 -3.69
N HIS A 60 11.35 -2.47 -2.99
CA HIS A 60 10.81 -3.19 -1.85
C HIS A 60 10.18 -4.53 -2.27
N ASN A 61 9.43 -4.55 -3.37
CA ASN A 61 8.79 -5.76 -3.88
C ASN A 61 9.80 -6.75 -4.45
N GLU A 62 10.94 -6.29 -4.97
CA GLU A 62 12.07 -7.16 -5.30
C GLU A 62 12.67 -7.82 -4.06
N LYS A 63 12.82 -7.07 -2.95
CA LYS A 63 13.24 -7.63 -1.65
C LYS A 63 12.24 -8.67 -1.16
N TYR A 64 10.94 -8.41 -1.33
CA TYR A 64 9.88 -9.35 -0.99
C TYR A 64 9.98 -10.64 -1.81
N ALA A 65 10.20 -10.52 -3.13
CA ALA A 65 10.37 -11.68 -4.01
C ALA A 65 11.60 -12.54 -3.64
N ARG A 66 12.61 -11.93 -3.02
CA ARG A 66 13.79 -12.63 -2.46
C ARG A 66 13.58 -13.17 -1.03
N GLY A 67 12.44 -12.92 -0.40
CA GLY A 67 12.14 -13.32 0.97
C GLY A 67 12.86 -12.49 2.05
N GLU A 68 13.43 -11.33 1.70
CA GLU A 68 14.14 -10.44 2.64
C GLU A 68 13.18 -9.60 3.50
N VAL A 69 11.95 -9.41 3.02
CA VAL A 69 10.87 -8.71 3.73
C VAL A 69 9.58 -9.53 3.63
N THR A 70 8.68 -9.34 4.59
CA THR A 70 7.47 -10.18 4.75
C THR A 70 6.20 -9.57 4.15
N TYR A 71 6.28 -8.40 3.53
CA TYR A 71 5.15 -7.70 2.93
C TYR A 71 5.52 -7.06 1.60
N THR A 72 4.51 -6.68 0.82
CA THR A 72 4.64 -5.95 -0.43
C THR A 72 4.12 -4.53 -0.28
N LYS A 73 4.63 -3.61 -1.09
CA LYS A 73 4.08 -2.26 -1.25
C LYS A 73 3.32 -2.15 -2.57
N GLY A 74 2.40 -1.19 -2.64
CA GLY A 74 1.65 -0.87 -3.84
C GLY A 74 1.34 0.62 -3.89
N ILE A 75 1.11 1.12 -5.11
CA ILE A 75 0.68 2.50 -5.32
C ILE A 75 -0.68 2.71 -4.63
N ASN A 76 -0.77 3.75 -3.82
CA ASN A 76 -1.97 4.14 -3.10
C ASN A 76 -2.11 5.67 -3.14
N GLN A 77 -3.13 6.23 -2.47
CA GLN A 77 -3.41 7.67 -2.46
C GLN A 77 -2.28 8.56 -1.92
N PHE A 78 -1.25 7.97 -1.30
CA PHE A 78 -0.08 8.68 -0.77
C PHE A 78 1.12 8.67 -1.74
N GLY A 79 0.96 8.10 -2.94
CA GLY A 79 2.03 7.98 -3.93
C GLY A 79 2.69 9.30 -4.34
N ASP A 80 2.05 10.45 -4.16
CA ASP A 80 2.60 11.79 -4.47
C ASP A 80 3.09 12.57 -3.24
N LYS A 81 3.24 11.91 -2.09
CA LYS A 81 3.71 12.53 -0.84
C LYS A 81 5.15 12.17 -0.53
N THR A 82 5.89 13.13 0.02
CA THR A 82 7.19 12.84 0.63
C THR A 82 7.01 12.09 1.95
N GLU A 83 8.08 11.49 2.47
CA GLU A 83 8.07 10.84 3.78
C GLU A 83 7.66 11.83 4.88
N GLU A 84 8.15 13.07 4.84
CA GLU A 84 7.83 14.11 5.82
C GLU A 84 6.35 14.48 5.75
N GLU A 85 5.79 14.64 4.55
CA GLU A 85 4.36 14.92 4.36
C GLU A 85 3.49 13.77 4.84
N PHE A 86 3.91 12.53 4.59
CA PHE A 86 3.20 11.33 5.05
C PHE A 86 3.26 11.23 6.59
N MET A 87 4.42 11.49 7.19
CA MET A 87 4.58 11.51 8.64
C MET A 87 3.79 12.64 9.31
N ALA A 88 3.73 13.81 8.69
CA ALA A 88 2.88 14.91 9.16
C ALA A 88 1.40 14.51 9.14
N TYR A 89 0.95 13.84 8.07
CA TYR A 89 -0.41 13.29 7.97
C TYR A 89 -0.71 12.30 9.12
N LEU A 90 0.15 11.32 9.36
CA LEU A 90 -0.03 10.33 10.44
C LEU A 90 -0.04 10.97 11.85
N ASN A 91 0.78 12.01 12.05
CA ASN A 91 0.89 12.66 13.35
C ASN A 91 -0.23 13.67 13.65
N SER A 92 -1.02 14.08 12.64
CA SER A 92 -2.11 15.04 12.82
C SER A 92 -3.12 14.64 13.91
N GLY A 93 -3.41 13.35 14.05
CA GLY A 93 -4.33 12.83 15.07
C GLY A 93 -3.82 12.88 16.51
N LYS A 94 -2.50 12.97 16.73
CA LYS A 94 -1.94 13.05 18.10
C LYS A 94 -2.26 14.39 18.78
N LEU A 95 -2.35 15.46 18.00
CA LEU A 95 -2.69 16.80 18.48
C LEU A 95 -4.18 16.92 18.85
N LEU A 96 -5.02 16.02 18.33
CA LEU A 96 -6.46 16.03 18.52
C LEU A 96 -6.94 15.08 19.62
N LYS A 97 -6.04 14.39 20.34
CA LYS A 97 -6.46 13.46 21.40
C LYS A 97 -7.18 14.24 22.51
N PRO A 98 -8.49 14.01 22.74
CA PRO A 98 -9.18 14.64 23.83
C PRO A 98 -8.52 14.20 25.13
N LYS A 99 -8.28 15.15 26.05
CA LYS A 99 -7.87 14.83 27.42
C LYS A 99 -9.03 14.08 28.06
N VAL A 100 -9.00 12.75 28.04
CA VAL A 100 -10.00 11.93 28.70
C VAL A 100 -9.85 12.16 30.21
N PRO A 101 -10.88 12.66 30.91
CA PRO A 101 -10.81 12.78 32.36
C PRO A 101 -10.56 11.39 32.94
N GLY A 102 -9.54 11.24 33.79
CA GLY A 102 -9.15 9.95 34.40
C GLY A 102 -10.25 9.27 35.21
N LYS A 103 -11.41 9.92 35.39
CA LYS A 103 -12.59 9.42 36.07
C LYS A 103 -13.40 8.38 35.27
N TYR A 104 -13.21 8.28 33.96
CA TYR A 104 -14.01 7.39 33.07
C TYR A 104 -13.26 6.19 32.51
N GLY A 105 -11.94 6.09 32.70
CA GLY A 105 -11.15 4.96 32.23
C GLY A 105 -11.18 3.83 33.25
N LYS A 106 -12.03 2.82 33.06
CA LYS A 106 -11.80 1.53 33.73
C LYS A 106 -10.55 0.91 33.13
N LEU A 107 -9.60 0.51 33.97
CA LEU A 107 -8.45 -0.26 33.50
C LEU A 107 -8.95 -1.56 32.87
N PHE A 108 -8.30 -1.96 31.79
CA PHE A 108 -8.57 -3.24 31.15
C PHE A 108 -8.26 -4.36 32.15
N VAL A 109 -9.24 -5.26 32.36
CA VAL A 109 -9.06 -6.48 33.15
C VAL A 109 -9.05 -7.65 32.15
N PRO A 110 -7.94 -8.40 32.05
CA PRO A 110 -7.86 -9.54 31.15
C PRO A 110 -8.86 -10.64 31.56
N SER A 111 -9.36 -11.39 30.59
CA SER A 111 -10.22 -12.55 30.86
C SER A 111 -9.38 -13.78 31.19
N ASP A 112 -9.86 -14.63 32.10
CA ASP A 112 -9.24 -15.93 32.41
C ASP A 112 -9.42 -16.99 31.32
N LYS A 113 -10.18 -16.67 30.26
CA LYS A 113 -10.43 -17.58 29.14
C LYS A 113 -9.22 -17.61 28.22
N LYS A 114 -8.87 -18.82 27.76
CA LYS A 114 -7.88 -18.98 26.69
C LYS A 114 -8.40 -18.28 25.41
N PRO A 115 -7.63 -17.39 24.79
CA PRO A 115 -8.04 -16.74 23.56
C PRO A 115 -8.11 -17.75 22.40
N ALA A 116 -8.94 -17.43 21.41
CA ALA A 116 -8.95 -18.17 20.15
C ALA A 116 -7.59 -18.03 19.44
N ALA A 117 -7.25 -19.01 18.61
CA ALA A 117 -5.99 -18.98 17.84
C ALA A 117 -5.96 -17.82 16.82
N GLU A 118 -7.13 -17.46 16.29
CA GLU A 118 -7.31 -16.38 15.32
C GLU A 118 -8.67 -15.73 15.55
N VAL A 119 -8.74 -14.41 15.40
CA VAL A 119 -9.99 -13.63 15.49
C VAL A 119 -9.98 -12.59 14.38
N ASP A 120 -10.89 -12.73 13.42
CA ASP A 120 -11.26 -11.67 12.47
C ASP A 120 -12.66 -11.15 12.82
N TRP A 121 -12.79 -9.83 12.99
CA TRP A 121 -14.06 -9.17 13.30
C TRP A 121 -14.85 -8.75 12.06
N ARG A 122 -14.28 -8.85 10.85
CA ARG A 122 -14.96 -8.55 9.58
C ARG A 122 -15.95 -9.65 9.17
N ASP A 123 -15.75 -10.86 9.68
CA ASP A 123 -16.58 -12.04 9.39
C ASP A 123 -17.73 -12.23 10.40
N LYS A 124 -18.03 -11.21 11.21
CA LYS A 124 -19.13 -11.21 12.17
C LYS A 124 -20.15 -10.13 11.82
#